data_AF-A0AAD4QUS2-F1
#
_entry.id   AF-A0AAD4QUS2-F1
#
_cell.length_a   1.000
_cell.length_b   1.000
_cell.length_c   1.000
_cell.angle_alpha   90.00
_cell.angle_beta   90.00
_cell.angle_gamma   90.00
#
_symmetry.space_group_name_H-M   'P 1'
#
loop_
_entity.id
_entity.type
_entity.pdbx_description
1 polymer ?
#
loop_
_entity_poly.entity_id
_entity_poly.type
_entity_poly.pdbx_seq_one_letter_code
_entity_poly.pdbx_strand_id
1 'polypeptide(L)'
;MSVDYDGTDLAVEADEKIRTFQKDAAARAGIFHHLITLPTYHTAALSTDNLAKAYFGDEAMLGYVKGVQREEIRRGIACVKHQNMSGSDIGDDHKEYFAGEAALKAAASTTR
;
A
#
# COMPACT_ATOMS: atom_id res chain seq x y z
N MET A 1 -6.46 -9.48 20.94
CA MET A 1 -7.26 -10.70 20.70
C MET A 1 -6.34 -11.87 20.89
N SER A 2 -6.73 -12.86 21.71
CA SER A 2 -6.00 -14.13 21.78
C SER A 2 -6.49 -15.01 20.65
N VAL A 3 -5.57 -15.73 20.01
CA VAL A 3 -5.88 -16.75 19.00
C VAL A 3 -6.82 -17.83 19.55
N ASP A 4 -6.83 -18.04 20.86
CA ASP A 4 -7.68 -19.01 21.55
C ASP A 4 -9.18 -18.74 21.36
N TYR A 5 -9.55 -17.50 21.01
CA TYR A 5 -10.94 -17.12 20.77
C TYR A 5 -11.31 -17.11 19.28
N ASP A 6 -10.36 -17.35 18.38
CA ASP A 6 -10.62 -17.31 16.94
C ASP A 6 -11.67 -18.37 16.56
N GLY A 7 -12.68 -17.96 15.80
CA GLY A 7 -13.78 -18.84 15.37
C GLY A 7 -14.81 -19.19 16.46
N THR A 8 -14.66 -18.65 17.68
CA THR A 8 -15.71 -18.77 18.71
C THR A 8 -16.88 -17.83 18.43
N ASP A 9 -18.07 -18.16 18.94
CA ASP A 9 -19.26 -17.29 18.86
C ASP A 9 -18.99 -15.89 19.44
N LEU A 10 -18.17 -15.82 20.49
CA LEU A 10 -17.75 -14.55 21.10
C LEU A 10 -16.94 -13.69 20.14
N ALA A 11 -16.01 -14.29 19.38
CA ALA A 11 -15.24 -13.55 18.37
C ALA A 11 -16.12 -13.07 17.21
N VAL A 12 -17.08 -13.90 16.77
CA VAL A 12 -18.04 -13.51 15.73
C VAL A 12 -18.89 -12.32 16.17
N GLU A 13 -19.38 -12.32 17.41
CA GLU A 13 -20.13 -11.17 17.95
C GLU A 13 -19.24 -9.93 18.09
N ALA A 14 -17.99 -10.10 18.52
CA ALA A 14 -17.03 -9.00 18.63
C ALA A 14 -16.72 -8.38 17.25
N ASP A 15 -16.52 -9.18 16.21
CA ASP A 15 -16.26 -8.72 14.85
C ASP A 15 -17.42 -7.88 14.31
N GLU A 16 -18.66 -8.29 14.57
CA GLU A 16 -19.83 -7.52 14.15
C GLU A 16 -19.89 -6.15 14.84
N LYS A 17 -19.57 -6.08 16.14
CA LYS A 17 -19.49 -4.81 16.87
C LYS A 17 -18.34 -3.92 16.38
N ILE A 18 -17.18 -4.50 16.08
CA ILE A 18 -16.03 -3.77 15.54
C ILE A 18 -16.37 -3.21 14.15
N ARG A 19 -17.06 -4.00 13.31
CA ARG A 19 -17.49 -3.61 11.96
C ARG A 19 -18.39 -2.37 11.98
N THR A 20 -19.29 -2.24 12.97
CA THR A 20 -20.20 -1.09 13.06
C THR A 20 -19.68 0.05 13.94
N PHE A 21 -18.58 -0.15 14.69
CA PHE A 21 -18.10 0.76 15.72
C PHE A 21 -18.05 2.23 15.29
N GLN A 22 -17.40 2.55 14.17
CA GLN A 22 -17.26 3.94 13.71
C GLN A 22 -18.62 4.56 13.36
N LYS A 23 -19.47 3.81 12.66
CA LYS A 23 -20.81 4.25 12.26
C LYS A 23 -21.70 4.50 13.47
N ASP A 24 -21.70 3.58 14.43
CA ASP A 24 -22.51 3.68 15.64
C ASP A 24 -22.00 4.77 16.58
N ALA A 25 -20.68 4.92 16.71
CA ALA A 25 -20.05 5.98 17.49
C ALA A 25 -20.40 7.37 16.93
N ALA A 26 -20.40 7.54 15.60
CA ALA A 26 -20.85 8.77 14.97
C ALA A 26 -22.34 9.04 15.23
N ALA A 27 -23.20 8.03 15.04
CA ALA A 27 -24.65 8.19 15.15
C ALA A 27 -25.15 8.37 16.60
N ARG A 28 -24.52 7.72 17.58
CA ARG A 28 -25.03 7.62 18.96
C ARG A 28 -24.22 8.41 19.98
N ALA A 29 -22.94 8.67 19.72
CA ALA A 29 -22.03 9.34 20.64
C ALA A 29 -21.44 10.63 20.08
N GLY A 30 -21.79 11.02 18.85
CA GLY A 30 -21.31 12.25 18.22
C GLY A 30 -19.81 12.25 17.88
N ILE A 31 -19.19 11.08 17.80
CA ILE A 31 -17.77 10.94 17.42
C ILE A 31 -17.67 11.00 15.89
N PHE A 32 -17.34 12.16 15.34
CA PHE A 32 -17.28 12.37 13.88
C PHE A 32 -15.87 12.22 13.29
N HIS A 33 -14.83 12.19 14.12
CA HIS A 33 -13.45 12.02 13.69
C HIS A 33 -12.88 10.74 14.30
N HIS A 34 -12.53 9.78 13.43
CA HIS A 34 -11.89 8.53 13.82
C HIS A 34 -10.47 8.49 13.27
N LEU A 35 -9.54 8.04 14.10
CA LEU A 35 -8.15 7.86 13.74
C LEU A 35 -7.65 6.54 14.32
N ILE A 36 -6.95 5.77 13.50
CA ILE A 36 -6.03 4.75 14.00
C ILE A 36 -4.69 5.47 14.11
N THR A 37 -4.08 5.46 15.29
CA THR A 37 -2.85 6.25 15.55
C THR A 37 -1.64 5.70 14.80
N LEU A 38 -1.49 4.37 14.76
CA LEU A 38 -0.33 3.68 14.20
C LEU A 38 -0.68 2.62 13.13
N PRO A 39 -1.61 2.85 12.18
CA PRO A 39 -2.00 1.86 11.20
C PRO A 39 -0.81 1.52 10.30
N THR A 40 -0.06 2.54 9.87
CA THR A 40 1.11 2.40 9.00
C THR A 40 2.25 1.65 9.69
N TYR A 41 2.44 1.85 11.00
CA TYR A 41 3.50 1.14 11.74
C TYR A 41 3.27 -0.38 11.67
N HIS A 42 2.06 -0.83 11.99
CA HIS A 42 1.72 -2.25 11.97
C HIS A 42 1.69 -2.83 10.55
N THR A 43 1.10 -2.12 9.58
CA THR A 43 1.01 -2.65 8.22
C THR A 43 2.38 -2.71 7.53
N ALA A 44 3.26 -1.73 7.77
CA ALA A 44 4.63 -1.76 7.24
C ALA A 44 5.48 -2.86 7.91
N ALA A 45 5.36 -3.03 9.23
CA ALA A 45 6.07 -4.09 9.95
C ALA A 45 5.65 -5.48 9.44
N LEU A 46 4.35 -5.74 9.32
CA LEU A 46 3.82 -7.02 8.84
C LEU A 46 4.18 -7.28 7.38
N SER A 47 4.05 -6.27 6.50
CA SER A 47 4.39 -6.45 5.08
C SER A 47 5.89 -6.71 4.89
N THR A 48 6.74 -6.05 5.67
CA THR A 48 8.19 -6.25 5.65
C THR A 48 8.58 -7.64 6.17
N ASP A 49 7.99 -8.10 7.27
CA ASP A 49 8.24 -9.46 7.80
C ASP A 49 7.83 -10.55 6.81
N ASN A 50 6.63 -10.44 6.22
CA ASN A 50 6.15 -11.38 5.21
C ASN A 50 7.04 -11.39 3.96
N LEU A 51 7.46 -10.21 3.49
CA LEU A 51 8.36 -10.10 2.35
C LEU A 51 9.72 -10.71 2.65
N ALA A 52 10.31 -10.41 3.81
CA ALA A 52 11.61 -10.94 4.22
C ALA A 52 11.58 -12.48 4.31
N LYS A 53 10.54 -13.05 4.92
CA LYS A 53 10.36 -14.51 5.00
C LYS A 53 10.27 -15.18 3.64
N ALA A 54 9.50 -14.61 2.71
CA ALA A 54 9.37 -15.17 1.36
C ALA A 54 10.64 -14.98 0.53
N TYR A 55 11.26 -13.80 0.61
CA TYR A 55 12.41 -13.42 -0.22
C TYR A 55 13.72 -14.08 0.21
N PHE A 56 13.92 -14.31 1.50
CA PHE A 56 15.11 -15.01 2.02
C PHE A 56 14.84 -16.49 2.32
N GLY A 57 13.58 -16.93 2.22
CA GLY A 57 13.18 -18.33 2.22
C GLY A 57 13.23 -18.94 0.82
N ASP A 58 12.51 -20.05 0.64
CA ASP A 58 12.59 -20.88 -0.57
C ASP A 58 12.06 -20.18 -1.84
N GLU A 59 11.16 -19.20 -1.70
CA GLU A 59 10.58 -18.50 -2.87
C GLU A 59 11.56 -17.51 -3.51
N ALA A 60 12.55 -17.01 -2.77
CA ALA A 60 13.53 -16.03 -3.26
C ALA A 60 12.84 -14.85 -3.99
N MET A 61 13.33 -14.51 -5.19
CA MET A 61 12.73 -13.46 -6.04
C MET A 61 11.23 -13.67 -6.33
N LEU A 62 10.75 -14.92 -6.34
CA LEU A 62 9.33 -15.19 -6.58
C LEU A 62 8.46 -14.60 -5.48
N GLY A 63 8.93 -14.56 -4.23
CA GLY A 63 8.23 -13.94 -3.11
C GLY A 63 7.92 -12.46 -3.36
N TYR A 64 8.90 -11.72 -3.87
CA TYR A 64 8.71 -10.32 -4.27
C TYR A 64 7.77 -10.18 -5.48
N VAL A 65 8.01 -10.92 -6.56
CA VAL A 65 7.22 -10.81 -7.79
C VAL A 65 5.75 -11.19 -7.55
N LYS A 66 5.50 -12.28 -6.82
CA LYS A 66 4.16 -12.80 -6.56
C LYS A 66 3.42 -11.97 -5.50
N GLY A 67 4.07 -11.66 -4.38
CA GLY A 67 3.44 -11.00 -3.24
C GLY A 67 3.35 -9.48 -3.34
N VAL A 68 4.22 -8.84 -4.13
CA VAL A 68 4.27 -7.38 -4.28
C VAL A 68 3.94 -6.99 -5.71
N GLN A 69 4.85 -7.25 -6.66
CA GLN A 69 4.79 -6.65 -8.00
C GLN A 69 3.51 -7.01 -8.78
N ARG A 70 3.11 -8.28 -8.80
CA ARG A 70 1.89 -8.72 -9.49
C ARG A 70 0.62 -8.18 -8.84
N GLU A 71 0.61 -8.06 -7.51
CA GLU A 71 -0.53 -7.51 -6.78
C GLU A 71 -0.67 -6.00 -7.01
N GLU A 72 0.44 -5.26 -7.02
CA GLU A 72 0.43 -3.84 -7.36
C GLU A 72 -0.10 -3.61 -8.79
N ILE A 73 0.31 -4.42 -9.76
CA ILE A 73 -0.19 -4.36 -11.14
C ILE A 73 -1.69 -4.66 -11.20
N ARG A 74 -2.15 -5.74 -10.56
CA ARG A 74 -3.57 -6.17 -10.59
C ARG A 74 -4.51 -5.16 -9.95
N ARG A 75 -4.04 -4.49 -8.89
CA ARG A 75 -4.81 -3.49 -8.15
C ARG A 75 -4.64 -2.07 -8.70
N GLY A 76 -3.82 -1.89 -9.74
CA GLY A 76 -3.59 -0.59 -10.36
C GLY A 76 -2.88 0.40 -9.43
N ILE A 77 -2.01 -0.08 -8.54
CA ILE A 77 -1.25 0.78 -7.62
C ILE A 77 -0.22 1.56 -8.42
N ALA A 78 -0.29 2.89 -8.33
CA ALA A 78 0.54 3.77 -9.15
C ALA A 78 2.06 3.61 -8.88
N CYS A 79 2.43 3.14 -7.67
CA CYS A 79 3.82 2.87 -7.26
C CYS A 79 4.58 1.89 -8.18
N VAL A 80 3.89 1.05 -8.96
CA VAL A 80 4.55 0.21 -10.00
C VAL A 80 5.38 1.06 -10.95
N LYS A 81 4.89 2.27 -11.28
CA LYS A 81 5.62 3.28 -12.05
C LYS A 81 6.33 4.23 -11.09
N HIS A 82 7.26 3.70 -10.30
CA HIS A 82 7.91 4.45 -9.23
C HIS A 82 8.63 5.73 -9.72
N GLN A 83 9.16 5.75 -10.95
CA GLN A 83 9.74 6.96 -11.54
C GLN A 83 8.70 8.07 -11.72
N ASN A 84 7.59 7.78 -12.39
CA ASN A 84 6.48 8.73 -12.56
C ASN A 84 5.90 9.16 -11.21
N MET A 85 5.72 8.23 -10.26
CA MET A 85 5.25 8.57 -8.92
C MET A 85 6.21 9.48 -8.14
N SER A 86 7.51 9.42 -8.44
CA SER A 86 8.51 10.35 -7.90
C SER A 86 8.60 11.68 -8.66
N GLY A 87 7.72 11.89 -9.66
CA GLY A 87 7.62 13.14 -10.43
C GLY A 87 8.63 13.28 -11.56
N SER A 88 9.14 12.17 -12.11
CA SER A 88 10.11 12.21 -13.21
C SER A 88 9.56 12.89 -14.47
N ASP A 89 8.27 12.72 -14.75
CA ASP A 89 7.55 13.35 -15.86
C ASP A 89 7.48 14.88 -15.70
N ILE A 90 7.09 15.36 -14.52
CA ILE A 90 7.09 16.80 -14.19
C ILE A 90 8.50 17.38 -14.35
N GLY A 91 9.52 16.64 -13.90
CA GLY A 91 10.92 17.04 -14.06
C GLY A 91 11.37 17.11 -15.51
N ASP A 92 10.90 16.18 -16.36
CA ASP A 92 11.24 16.15 -17.78
C ASP A 92 10.52 17.26 -18.56
N ASP A 93 9.24 17.52 -18.28
CA ASP A 93 8.49 18.65 -18.85
C ASP A 93 9.13 19.99 -18.50
N HIS A 94 9.58 20.14 -17.25
CA HIS A 94 10.29 21.34 -16.81
C HIS A 94 11.59 21.54 -17.59
N LYS A 95 12.40 20.49 -17.78
CA LYS A 95 13.64 20.58 -18.57
C LYS A 95 13.36 20.90 -20.04
N GLU A 96 12.33 20.28 -20.62
CA GLU A 96 11.94 20.54 -22.01
C GLU A 96 11.50 21.99 -22.21
N TYR A 97 10.74 22.54 -21.26
CA TYR A 97 10.34 23.94 -21.29
C TYR A 97 11.54 24.92 -21.33
N PHE A 98 12.62 24.64 -20.58
CA PHE A 98 13.78 25.54 -20.50
C PHE A 98 14.89 25.28 -21.53
N ALA A 99 15.13 24.01 -21.87
CA ALA A 99 16.26 23.60 -22.70
C ALA A 99 15.85 23.11 -24.10
N GLY A 100 14.55 23.00 -24.38
CA GLY A 100 14.04 22.53 -25.67
C GLY A 100 14.65 21.19 -26.05
N GLU A 101 15.19 21.09 -27.27
CA GLU A 101 15.80 19.88 -27.81
C GLU A 101 17.06 19.42 -27.05
N ALA A 102 17.71 20.30 -26.28
CA ALA A 102 18.90 19.96 -25.48
C ALA A 102 18.55 19.36 -24.10
N ALA A 103 17.26 19.17 -23.79
CA ALA A 103 16.81 18.66 -22.49
C ALA A 103 17.22 17.20 -22.25
N LEU A 104 17.98 16.96 -21.17
CA LEU A 104 18.34 15.61 -20.73
C LEU A 104 17.23 15.01 -19.86
N LYS A 105 16.36 14.20 -20.48
CA LYS A 105 15.19 13.56 -19.84
C LYS A 105 15.56 12.29 -19.07
N ALA A 106 14.85 12.04 -17.97
CA ALA A 106 15.04 10.90 -17.07
C ALA A 106 14.17 9.69 -17.47
N ALA A 107 12.97 9.94 -18.00
CA ALA A 107 12.16 8.89 -18.61
C ALA A 107 12.76 8.51 -19.97
N ALA A 108 13.09 7.23 -20.15
CA ALA A 108 13.43 6.72 -21.47
C ALA A 108 12.20 6.80 -22.38
N SER A 109 12.33 7.38 -23.57
CA SER A 109 11.30 7.27 -24.60
C SER A 109 11.13 5.78 -24.91
N THR A 110 10.02 5.18 -24.48
CA THR A 110 9.69 3.82 -24.88
C THR A 110 9.16 3.90 -26.30
N THR A 111 10.06 3.98 -27.27
CA THR A 111 9.73 3.76 -28.68
C THR A 111 9.41 2.28 -28.81
N ARG A 112 8.12 1.95 -28.97
CA ARG A 112 7.68 0.68 -29.54
C ARG A 112 7.53 0.81 -31.04
#